data_AF-A0A832K395-F1
#
_entry.id   AF-A0A832K395-F1
#
_cell.length_a   1.000
_cell.length_b   1.000
_cell.length_c   1.000
_cell.angle_alpha   90.00
_cell.angle_beta   90.00
_cell.angle_gamma   90.00
#
_symmetry.space_group_name_H-M   'P 1'
#
loop_
_entity.id
_entity.type
_entity.pdbx_description
1 polymer ?
#
loop_
_entity_poly.entity_id
_entity_poly.type
_entity_poly.pdbx_seq_one_letter_code
_entity_poly.pdbx_strand_id
1 'polypeptide(L)'
;KQVAREIRDRFDVRYQFSVQSTAEAKGHARAVYWITQVLFALLLIIAVVVAVFALIASMASSVLERRREVGVLKALGLRRGGLFRLFLLEALVLTVSAGIAGGLVGFSLAWLFVYQATVLMEIAAAFAPPYIPFAATLVISILAGLLASYVPTRSLLRQTAAEILCG
;
A
#
# COMPACT_ATOMS: atom_id res chain seq x y z
N LYS A 1 50.91 -8.74 2.60
CA LYS A 1 50.30 -10.04 3.01
C LYS A 1 51.15 -10.85 4.00
N GLN A 2 52.46 -10.61 4.14
CA GLN A 2 53.30 -11.26 5.17
C GLN A 2 53.23 -10.58 6.56
N VAL A 3 53.20 -9.25 6.61
CA VAL A 3 53.13 -8.47 7.87
C VAL A 3 51.85 -8.73 8.70
N ALA A 4 50.76 -9.13 8.04
CA ALA A 4 49.48 -9.44 8.71
C ALA A 4 49.45 -10.81 9.41
N ARG A 5 50.36 -11.73 9.07
CA ARG A 5 50.49 -13.02 9.77
C ARG A 5 51.32 -12.89 11.05
N GLU A 6 52.31 -12.01 11.05
CA GLU A 6 53.26 -11.88 12.16
C GLU A 6 52.65 -11.20 13.41
N ILE A 7 51.60 -10.40 13.23
CA ILE A 7 50.86 -9.79 14.34
C ILE A 7 49.85 -10.77 14.97
N ARG A 8 49.46 -11.83 14.23
CA ARG A 8 48.47 -12.81 14.70
C ARG A 8 49.05 -13.81 15.70
N ASP A 9 50.32 -14.17 15.56
CA ASP A 9 50.98 -15.14 16.46
C ASP A 9 51.44 -14.53 17.80
N ARG A 10 51.54 -13.20 17.92
CA ARG A 10 52.02 -12.53 19.16
C ARG A 10 50.94 -12.07 20.13
N PHE A 11 49.66 -12.09 19.77
CA PHE A 11 48.57 -11.50 20.57
C PHE A 11 47.42 -12.49 20.88
N ASP A 12 47.74 -13.77 21.06
CA ASP A 12 46.78 -14.87 21.22
C ASP A 12 46.25 -15.14 22.65
N VAL A 13 46.32 -14.20 23.62
CA VAL A 13 46.07 -14.61 25.04
C VAL A 13 45.22 -13.70 25.92
N ARG A 14 44.49 -12.65 25.46
CA ARG A 14 43.65 -11.94 26.46
C ARG A 14 42.37 -11.21 26.12
N TYR A 15 41.93 -11.15 24.87
CA TYR A 15 40.59 -10.63 24.61
C TYR A 15 39.92 -11.47 23.54
N GLN A 16 38.84 -12.15 23.93
CA GLN A 16 37.80 -12.59 23.00
C GLN A 16 37.14 -11.36 22.37
N PHE A 17 37.87 -10.67 21.50
CA PHE A 17 37.24 -9.81 20.53
C PHE A 17 36.66 -10.74 19.46
N SER A 18 35.34 -10.89 19.48
CA SER A 18 34.58 -11.28 18.31
C SER A 18 34.80 -10.23 17.23
N VAL A 19 35.94 -10.31 16.55
CA VAL A 19 36.18 -9.58 15.30
C VAL A 19 35.31 -10.26 14.25
N GLN A 20 34.00 -9.98 14.30
CA GLN A 20 33.13 -10.20 13.15
C GLN A 20 33.68 -9.32 12.04
N SER A 21 34.30 -9.98 11.06
CA SER A 21 34.70 -9.37 9.80
C SER A 21 33.54 -8.55 9.26
N THR A 22 33.75 -7.24 9.10
CA THR A 22 32.76 -6.31 8.55
C THR A 22 32.38 -6.62 7.08
N ALA A 23 32.92 -7.69 6.50
CA ALA A 23 32.52 -8.27 5.22
C ALA A 23 31.52 -9.45 5.36
N GLU A 24 31.61 -10.28 6.40
CA GLU A 24 30.73 -11.45 6.60
C GLU A 24 29.41 -11.10 7.33
N ALA A 25 29.43 -10.12 8.24
CA ALA A 25 28.23 -9.59 8.88
C ALA A 25 27.33 -8.80 7.89
N LYS A 26 27.93 -8.16 6.87
CA LYS A 26 27.18 -7.45 5.81
C LYS A 26 26.48 -8.39 4.85
N GLY A 27 27.02 -9.59 4.61
CA GLY A 27 26.41 -10.60 3.75
C GLY A 27 25.10 -11.13 4.34
N HIS A 28 25.13 -11.53 5.61
CA HIS A 28 23.95 -12.03 6.32
C HIS A 28 22.89 -10.94 6.52
N ALA A 29 23.28 -9.73 6.95
CA ALA A 29 22.34 -8.62 7.13
C ALA A 29 21.69 -8.20 5.80
N ARG A 30 22.44 -8.20 4.69
CA ARG A 30 21.90 -7.86 3.37
C ARG A 30 20.96 -8.95 2.84
N ALA A 31 21.28 -10.23 3.03
CA ALA A 31 20.42 -11.34 2.62
C ALA A 31 19.10 -11.34 3.41
N VAL A 32 19.17 -11.15 4.73
CA VAL A 32 17.97 -11.02 5.58
C VAL A 32 17.13 -9.83 5.14
N TYR A 33 17.74 -8.66 4.94
CA TYR A 33 17.03 -7.48 4.45
C TYR A 33 16.35 -7.73 3.10
N TRP A 34 17.04 -8.37 2.16
CA TRP A 34 16.49 -8.70 0.83
C TRP A 34 15.31 -9.67 0.91
N ILE A 35 15.43 -10.74 1.71
CA ILE A 35 14.35 -11.70 1.92
C ILE A 35 13.13 -11.02 2.55
N THR A 36 13.32 -10.20 3.58
CA THR A 36 12.23 -9.45 4.22
C THR A 36 11.55 -8.49 3.23
N GLN A 37 12.30 -7.78 2.39
CA GLN A 37 11.74 -6.90 1.35
C GLN A 37 10.89 -7.68 0.33
N VAL A 38 11.36 -8.84 -0.13
CA VAL A 38 10.61 -9.70 -1.07
C VAL A 38 9.33 -10.23 -0.44
N LEU A 39 9.39 -10.67 0.83
CA LEU A 39 8.21 -11.14 1.56
C LEU A 39 7.15 -10.03 1.70
N PHE A 40 7.55 -8.82 2.06
CA PHE A 40 6.63 -7.68 2.13
C PHE A 40 6.07 -7.29 0.77
N ALA A 41 6.87 -7.35 -0.30
CA ALA A 41 6.39 -7.11 -1.65
C ALA A 41 5.32 -8.14 -2.07
N LEU A 42 5.53 -9.41 -1.75
CA LEU A 42 4.57 -10.48 -2.02
C LEU A 42 3.28 -10.32 -1.21
N LEU A 43 3.39 -9.97 0.08
CA LEU A 43 2.25 -9.64 0.93
C LEU A 43 1.45 -8.45 0.38
N LEU A 44 2.13 -7.42 -0.12
CA LEU A 44 1.48 -6.27 -0.75
C LEU A 44 0.68 -6.69 -1.98
N ILE A 45 1.23 -7.55 -2.84
CA ILE A 45 0.51 -8.07 -4.01
C ILE A 45 -0.75 -8.83 -3.58
N ILE A 46 -0.65 -9.72 -2.58
CA ILE A 46 -1.80 -10.47 -2.06
C ILE A 46 -2.85 -9.52 -1.49
N ALA A 47 -2.44 -8.53 -0.71
CA ALA A 47 -3.34 -7.53 -0.14
C ALA A 47 -4.10 -6.75 -1.22
N VAL A 48 -3.42 -6.36 -2.30
CA VAL A 48 -4.04 -5.70 -3.46
C VAL A 48 -5.07 -6.61 -4.12
N VAL A 49 -4.74 -7.89 -4.33
CA VAL A 49 -5.67 -8.86 -4.93
C VAL A 49 -6.93 -9.00 -4.06
N VAL A 50 -6.77 -9.18 -2.75
CA VAL A 50 -7.89 -9.28 -1.80
C VAL A 50 -8.72 -7.99 -1.81
N ALA A 51 -8.09 -6.82 -1.84
CA ALA A 51 -8.80 -5.54 -1.94
C ALA A 51 -9.63 -5.44 -3.22
N VAL A 52 -9.11 -5.88 -4.37
CA VAL A 52 -9.86 -5.92 -5.64
C VAL A 52 -11.06 -6.86 -5.53
N PHE A 53 -10.90 -8.04 -4.94
CA PHE A 53 -12.04 -8.96 -4.70
C PHE A 53 -13.09 -8.34 -3.78
N ALA A 54 -12.67 -7.68 -2.70
CA ALA A 54 -13.57 -6.97 -1.79
C ALA A 54 -14.33 -5.85 -2.50
N LEU A 55 -13.67 -5.10 -3.38
CA LEU A 55 -14.30 -4.08 -4.22
C LEU A 55 -15.33 -4.68 -5.18
N ILE A 56 -15.02 -5.80 -5.85
CA ILE A 56 -15.96 -6.49 -6.74
C ILE A 56 -17.18 -6.97 -5.96
N ALA A 57 -16.97 -7.61 -4.81
CA ALA A 57 -18.06 -8.09 -3.95
C ALA A 57 -18.95 -6.95 -3.45
N SER A 58 -18.34 -5.83 -3.04
CA SER A 58 -19.07 -4.62 -2.65
C SER A 58 -19.87 -4.05 -3.82
N MET A 59 -19.27 -3.91 -4.99
CA MET A 59 -19.94 -3.42 -6.19
C MET A 59 -21.12 -4.32 -6.61
N ALA A 60 -20.99 -5.64 -6.50
CA ALA A 60 -22.07 -6.57 -6.81
C ALA A 60 -23.33 -6.27 -5.95
N SER A 61 -23.14 -5.96 -4.67
CA SER A 61 -24.23 -5.55 -3.78
C SER A 61 -24.76 -4.16 -4.13
N SER A 62 -23.88 -3.19 -4.42
CA SER A 62 -24.27 -1.80 -4.67
C SER A 62 -24.96 -1.56 -6.01
N VAL A 63 -24.84 -2.47 -6.99
CA VAL A 63 -25.48 -2.30 -8.31
C VAL A 63 -27.01 -2.26 -8.21
N LEU A 64 -27.64 -3.05 -7.34
CA LEU A 64 -29.10 -3.01 -7.15
C LEU A 64 -29.56 -1.68 -6.56
N GLU A 65 -28.85 -1.18 -5.54
CA GLU A 65 -29.17 0.08 -4.85
C GLU A 65 -28.99 1.28 -5.78
N ARG A 66 -27.84 1.36 -6.46
CA ARG A 66 -27.51 2.47 -7.37
C ARG A 66 -28.41 2.54 -8.60
N ARG A 67 -28.95 1.43 -9.10
CA ARG A 67 -29.91 1.45 -10.21
C ARG A 67 -31.16 2.26 -9.85
N ARG A 68 -31.66 2.10 -8.63
CA ARG A 68 -32.85 2.81 -8.13
C ARG A 68 -32.58 4.31 -8.00
N GLU A 69 -31.43 4.69 -7.44
CA GLU A 69 -31.01 6.09 -7.30
C GLU A 69 -30.81 6.78 -8.66
N VAL A 70 -30.14 6.11 -9.61
CA VAL A 70 -29.93 6.64 -10.97
C VAL A 70 -31.25 6.83 -11.71
N GLY A 71 -32.22 5.94 -11.50
CA GLY A 71 -33.58 6.08 -12.04
C GLY A 71 -34.27 7.35 -11.56
N VAL A 72 -34.19 7.64 -10.26
CA VAL A 72 -34.76 8.86 -9.66
C VAL A 72 -34.04 10.11 -10.16
N LEU A 73 -32.71 10.11 -10.22
CA LEU A 73 -31.92 11.24 -10.72
C LEU A 73 -32.23 11.56 -12.19
N LYS A 74 -32.38 10.53 -13.04
CA LYS A 74 -32.80 10.71 -14.44
C LYS A 74 -34.23 11.26 -14.54
N ALA A 75 -35.15 10.83 -13.67
CA ALA A 75 -36.52 11.36 -13.61
C ALA A 75 -36.56 12.84 -13.19
N LEU A 76 -35.61 13.29 -12.37
CA LEU A 76 -35.39 14.69 -12.01
C LEU A 76 -34.68 15.51 -13.12
N GLY A 77 -34.38 14.90 -14.27
CA GLY A 77 -33.80 15.58 -15.43
C GLY A 77 -32.27 15.71 -15.42
N LEU A 78 -31.55 14.96 -14.56
CA LEU A 78 -30.09 15.00 -14.57
C LEU A 78 -29.53 14.47 -15.90
N ARG A 79 -28.79 15.33 -16.62
CA ARG A 79 -28.07 14.94 -17.84
C ARG A 79 -26.92 13.97 -17.52
N ARG A 80 -26.54 13.13 -18.49
CA ARG A 80 -25.46 12.12 -18.38
C ARG A 80 -24.14 12.69 -17.81
N GLY A 81 -23.79 13.93 -18.17
CA GLY A 81 -22.59 14.60 -17.64
C GLY A 81 -22.69 15.08 -16.19
N GLY A 82 -23.91 15.31 -15.66
CA GLY A 82 -24.13 15.57 -14.23
C GLY A 82 -23.93 14.29 -13.41
N LEU A 83 -24.47 13.17 -13.91
CA LEU A 83 -24.28 11.84 -13.32
C LEU A 83 -22.80 11.46 -13.25
N PHE A 84 -22.05 11.70 -14.34
CA PHE A 84 -20.61 11.41 -14.39
C PHE A 84 -19.82 12.21 -13.34
N ARG A 85 -20.12 13.52 -13.19
CA ARG A 85 -19.45 14.37 -12.20
C ARG A 85 -19.76 13.94 -10.77
N LEU A 86 -21.00 13.53 -10.50
CA LEU A 86 -21.39 13.03 -9.18
C LEU A 86 -20.57 11.80 -8.77
N PHE A 87 -20.51 10.79 -9.65
CA PHE A 87 -19.76 9.57 -9.38
C PHE A 87 -18.24 9.80 -9.31
N LEU A 88 -17.71 10.74 -10.10
CA LEU A 88 -16.31 11.12 -10.01
C LEU A 88 -15.99 11.74 -8.65
N LEU A 89 -16.87 12.61 -8.14
CA LEU A 89 -16.68 13.29 -6.86
C LEU A 89 -16.81 12.30 -5.69
N GLU A 90 -17.77 11.38 -5.76
CA GLU A 90 -17.93 10.31 -4.78
C GLU A 90 -16.70 9.40 -4.72
N ALA A 91 -16.19 8.97 -5.88
CA ALA A 91 -14.97 8.17 -5.95
C ALA A 91 -13.74 8.93 -5.44
N LEU A 92 -13.63 10.23 -5.74
CA LEU A 92 -12.57 11.08 -5.20
C LEU A 92 -12.63 11.13 -3.67
N VAL A 93 -13.82 11.34 -3.10
CA VAL A 93 -14.01 11.39 -1.64
C VAL A 93 -13.65 10.05 -0.99
N LEU A 94 -14.10 8.93 -1.57
CA LEU A 94 -13.78 7.59 -1.06
C LEU A 94 -12.27 7.29 -1.11
N THR A 95 -11.61 7.62 -2.21
CA THR A 95 -10.17 7.33 -2.40
C THR A 95 -9.29 8.21 -1.54
N VAL A 96 -9.62 9.50 -1.40
CA VAL A 96 -8.89 10.42 -0.52
C VAL A 96 -9.09 10.05 0.94
N SER A 97 -10.32 9.74 1.37
CA SER A 97 -10.59 9.34 2.76
C SER A 97 -9.91 8.01 3.11
N ALA A 98 -9.96 7.01 2.23
CA ALA A 98 -9.23 5.75 2.42
C ALA A 98 -7.70 5.96 2.46
N GLY A 99 -7.15 6.82 1.60
CA GLY A 99 -5.72 7.14 1.58
C GLY A 99 -5.25 7.84 2.86
N ILE A 100 -6.03 8.80 3.37
CA ILE A 100 -5.75 9.48 4.63
C ILE A 100 -5.82 8.49 5.80
N ALA A 101 -6.89 7.71 5.89
CA ALA A 101 -7.07 6.73 6.98
C ALA A 101 -5.96 5.65 6.96
N GLY A 102 -5.68 5.07 5.79
CA GLY A 102 -4.63 4.07 5.63
C GLY A 102 -3.23 4.63 5.90
N GLY A 103 -2.96 5.87 5.44
CA GLY A 103 -1.71 6.57 5.70
C GLY A 103 -1.48 6.85 7.18
N LEU A 104 -2.51 7.32 7.90
CA LEU A 104 -2.46 7.56 9.34
C LEU A 104 -2.19 6.27 10.12
N VAL A 105 -2.92 5.19 9.81
CA VAL A 105 -2.72 3.89 10.47
C VAL A 105 -1.33 3.34 10.16
N GLY A 106 -0.92 3.35 8.89
CA GLY A 106 0.39 2.85 8.46
C GLY A 106 1.55 3.61 9.10
N PHE A 107 1.48 4.94 9.14
CA PHE A 107 2.52 5.77 9.77
C PHE A 107 2.58 5.55 11.29
N SER A 108 1.43 5.44 11.95
CA SER A 108 1.35 5.17 13.39
C SER A 108 1.94 3.80 13.75
N LEU A 109 1.64 2.77 12.95
CA LEU A 109 2.25 1.45 13.10
C LEU A 109 3.76 1.48 12.87
N ALA A 110 4.21 2.12 11.79
CA ALA A 110 5.64 2.23 11.48
C ALA A 110 6.41 2.93 12.61
N TRP A 111 5.85 4.02 13.15
CA TRP A 111 6.41 4.72 14.30
C TRP A 111 6.50 3.81 15.53
N LEU A 112 5.44 3.07 15.83
CA LEU A 112 5.40 2.14 16.96
C LEU A 112 6.45 1.03 16.82
N PHE A 113 6.61 0.47 15.62
CA PHE A 113 7.62 -0.56 15.34
C PHE A 113 9.04 -0.05 15.56
N VAL A 114 9.35 1.17 15.10
CA VAL A 114 10.68 1.75 15.31
C VAL A 114 10.92 2.11 16.76
N TYR A 115 9.93 2.67 17.45
CA TYR A 115 10.01 2.93 18.89
C TYR A 115 10.28 1.63 19.68
N GLN A 116 9.57 0.56 19.33
CA GLN A 116 9.78 -0.75 19.96
C GLN A 116 11.18 -1.30 19.67
N ALA A 117 11.68 -1.15 18.44
CA ALA A 117 13.04 -1.57 18.07
C ALA A 117 14.13 -0.78 18.81
N THR A 118 13.96 0.54 18.98
CA THR A 118 14.94 1.39 19.70
C THR A 118 15.00 1.06 21.18
N VAL A 119 13.85 0.76 21.81
CA VAL A 119 13.79 0.45 23.24
C VAL A 119 14.29 -0.97 23.55
N LEU A 120 13.97 -1.96 22.70
CA LEU A 120 14.29 -3.36 22.97
C LEU A 120 15.67 -3.80 22.47
N MET A 121 16.17 -3.22 21.38
CA MET A 121 17.41 -3.70 20.75
C MET A 121 18.61 -2.76 20.92
N GLU A 122 18.44 -1.61 21.60
CA GLU A 122 19.46 -0.55 21.74
C GLU A 122 20.13 -0.13 20.40
N ILE A 123 19.49 -0.44 19.28
CA ILE A 123 19.94 0.00 17.97
C ILE A 123 19.50 1.45 17.85
N ALA A 124 20.44 2.36 17.59
CA ALA A 124 20.14 3.70 17.14
C ALA A 124 19.51 3.65 15.74
N ALA A 125 18.27 3.14 15.67
CA ALA A 125 17.49 3.09 14.46
C ALA A 125 16.98 4.51 14.19
N ALA A 126 17.71 5.25 13.35
CA ALA A 126 17.21 6.50 12.82
C ALA A 126 15.94 6.18 12.01
N PHE A 127 14.79 6.69 12.47
CA PHE A 127 13.55 6.65 11.69
C PHE A 127 13.78 7.49 10.43
N ALA A 128 14.15 6.82 9.33
CA ALA A 128 14.22 7.41 8.00
C ALA A 128 12.93 7.02 7.27
N PRO A 129 11.89 7.88 7.25
CA PRO A 129 10.66 7.58 6.53
C PRO A 129 11.01 7.44 5.04
N PRO A 130 10.64 6.34 4.39
CA PRO A 130 10.92 6.19 2.98
C PRO A 130 9.87 7.00 2.18
N TYR A 131 10.19 8.28 1.92
CA TYR A 131 9.29 9.23 1.24
C TYR A 131 8.94 8.78 -0.19
N ILE A 132 9.89 8.13 -0.89
CA ILE A 132 9.73 7.68 -2.28
C ILE A 132 8.63 6.61 -2.41
N PRO A 133 8.68 5.45 -1.71
CA PRO A 133 7.62 4.46 -1.82
C PRO A 133 6.29 4.95 -1.27
N PHE A 134 6.29 5.83 -0.26
CA PHE A 134 5.05 6.43 0.25
C PHE A 134 4.38 7.33 -0.81
N ALA A 135 5.15 8.19 -1.48
CA ALA A 135 4.63 9.00 -2.58
C ALA A 135 4.16 8.12 -3.75
N ALA A 136 4.90 7.07 -4.08
CA ALA A 136 4.53 6.13 -5.14
C ALA A 136 3.22 5.40 -4.83
N THR A 137 3.02 4.87 -3.62
CA THR A 137 1.77 4.20 -3.23
C THR A 137 0.59 5.16 -3.17
N LEU A 138 0.80 6.40 -2.75
CA LEU A 138 -0.24 7.44 -2.78
C LEU A 138 -0.71 7.70 -4.22
N VAL A 139 0.23 7.88 -5.15
CA VAL A 139 -0.09 8.09 -6.58
C VAL A 139 -0.79 6.86 -7.16
N ILE A 140 -0.29 5.66 -6.88
CA ILE A 140 -0.91 4.40 -7.34
C ILE A 140 -2.35 4.28 -6.80
N SER A 141 -2.59 4.61 -5.53
CA SER A 141 -3.92 4.55 -4.93
C SER A 141 -4.91 5.53 -5.58
N ILE A 142 -4.47 6.76 -5.90
CA ILE A 142 -5.29 7.74 -6.60
C ILE A 142 -5.61 7.25 -8.02
N LEU A 143 -4.61 6.74 -8.75
CA LEU A 143 -4.80 6.20 -10.09
C LEU A 143 -5.71 4.97 -10.08
N ALA A 144 -5.52 4.05 -9.13
CA ALA A 144 -6.36 2.87 -8.95
C ALA A 144 -7.81 3.27 -8.63
N GLY A 145 -8.01 4.27 -7.79
CA GLY A 145 -9.33 4.82 -7.47
C GLY A 145 -10.05 5.44 -8.66
N LEU A 146 -9.33 6.22 -9.47
CA LEU A 146 -9.86 6.80 -10.71
C LEU A 146 -10.22 5.72 -11.74
N LEU A 147 -9.36 4.71 -11.89
CA LEU A 147 -9.60 3.56 -12.78
C LEU A 147 -10.78 2.71 -12.29
N ALA A 148 -10.86 2.47 -10.98
CA ALA A 148 -11.96 1.73 -10.36
C ALA A 148 -13.29 2.46 -10.51
N SER A 149 -13.31 3.79 -10.50
CA SER A 149 -14.51 4.60 -10.78
C SER A 149 -14.89 4.62 -12.26
N TYR A 150 -13.90 4.51 -13.15
CA TYR A 150 -14.13 4.50 -14.59
C TYR A 150 -14.95 3.27 -15.04
N VAL A 151 -14.69 2.09 -14.47
CA VAL A 151 -15.40 0.83 -14.80
C VAL A 151 -16.93 0.92 -14.56
N PRO A 152 -17.44 1.24 -13.35
CA PRO A 152 -18.87 1.35 -13.09
C PRO A 152 -19.49 2.52 -13.82
N THR A 153 -18.79 3.66 -13.94
CA THR A 153 -19.34 4.81 -14.64
C THR A 153 -19.54 4.51 -16.13
N ARG A 154 -18.64 3.74 -16.76
CA ARG A 154 -18.78 3.35 -18.17
C ARG A 154 -19.81 2.23 -18.37
N SER A 155 -19.93 1.28 -17.43
CA SER A 155 -20.96 0.22 -17.52
C SER A 155 -22.37 0.77 -17.28
N LEU A 156 -22.54 1.68 -16.32
CA LEU A 156 -23.81 2.35 -16.02
C LEU A 156 -24.24 3.33 -17.12
N LEU A 157 -23.29 3.97 -17.80
CA LEU A 157 -23.59 4.84 -18.95
C LEU A 157 -23.95 4.06 -20.21
N ARG A 158 -23.53 2.80 -20.33
CA ARG A 158 -23.90 1.90 -21.42
C ARG A 158 -25.26 1.23 -21.21
N GLN A 159 -25.73 1.11 -19.97
CA GLN A 159 -27.09 0.63 -19.70
C GLN A 159 -28.09 1.76 -19.92
N THR A 160 -28.89 1.61 -20.99
CA THR A 160 -29.95 2.54 -21.34
C THR A 160 -31.02 2.51 -20.25
N ALA A 161 -31.54 3.67 -19.86
CA ALA A 161 -32.59 3.78 -18.83
C ALA A 161 -33.84 2.93 -19.12
N ALA A 162 -34.08 2.59 -20.40
CA ALA A 162 -35.16 1.74 -20.86
C ALA A 162 -35.06 0.28 -20.39
N GLU A 163 -33.85 -0.25 -20.19
CA GLU A 163 -33.65 -1.66 -19.79
C GLU A 163 -33.75 -1.86 -18.26
N ILE A 164 -33.58 -0.77 -17.49
CA ILE A 164 -33.64 -0.78 -16.02
C ILE A 164 -35.08 -0.65 -15.52
N LEU A 165 -36.01 -0.12 -16.33
CA LEU A 165 -37.42 0.08 -15.97
C LEU A 165 -38.36 -1.04 -16.45
N CYS A 166 -37.88 -1.94 -17.32
CA CYS A 166 -38.66 -3.05 -17.87
C CYS A 166 -38.16 -4.45 -17.44
N GLY A 167 -37.25 -4.53 -16.45
CA GLY A 167 -36.74 -5.78 -15.89
C GLY A 167 -37.06 -5.93 -14.41
#